data_AF-A0A8T3LK43-F1
#
_entry.id   AF-A0A8T3LK43-F1
#
_cell.length_a   1.000
_cell.length_b   1.000
_cell.length_c   1.000
_cell.angle_alpha   90.00
_cell.angle_beta   90.00
_cell.angle_gamma   90.00
#
_symmetry.space_group_name_H-M   'P 1'
#
loop_
_entity.id
_entity.type
_entity.pdbx_description
1 polymer ?
#
loop_
_entity_poly.entity_id
_entity_poly.type
_entity_poly.pdbx_seq_one_letter_code
_entity_poly.pdbx_strand_id
1 'polypeptide(L)'
;MLQETITRLSGLEIHEPMVICNEEHRFLVAEQLRQLNKLSNNIILEPVGRNTAPAIALAALQATRYGDDPLMLVLAADHII
;
A
#
# COMPACT_ATOMS: atom_id res chain seq x y z
N MET A 1 -12.78 0.73 -5.11
CA MET A 1 -12.29 -0.02 -3.93
C MET A 1 -10.95 0.49 -3.40
N LEU A 2 -9.83 0.42 -4.15
CA LEU A 2 -8.55 0.95 -3.63
C LEU A 2 -8.61 2.46 -3.32
N GLN A 3 -9.12 3.28 -4.25
CA GLN A 3 -9.26 4.72 -4.01
C GLN A 3 -10.16 5.04 -2.80
N GLU A 4 -11.26 4.29 -2.63
CA GLU A 4 -12.17 4.42 -1.49
C GLU A 4 -11.45 4.03 -0.18
N THR A 5 -10.66 2.96 -0.20
CA THR A 5 -9.86 2.50 0.94
C THR A 5 -8.89 3.58 1.39
N ILE A 6 -8.19 4.23 0.45
CA ILE A 6 -7.25 5.32 0.76
C ILE A 6 -8.00 6.57 1.25
N THR A 7 -9.07 6.95 0.56
CA THR A 7 -9.85 8.16 0.89
C THR A 7 -10.50 8.05 2.27
N ARG A 8 -10.89 6.85 2.70
CA ARG A 8 -11.43 6.59 4.04
C ARG A 8 -10.45 6.89 5.18
N LEU A 9 -9.14 6.94 4.89
CA LEU A 9 -8.11 7.30 5.86
C LEU A 9 -7.88 8.80 5.98
N SER A 10 -8.58 9.62 5.19
CA SER A 10 -8.46 11.08 5.24
C SER A 10 -8.75 11.60 6.64
N GLY A 11 -7.84 12.44 7.16
CA GLY A 11 -7.94 13.01 8.51
C GLY A 11 -7.19 12.22 9.59
N LEU A 12 -6.62 11.06 9.27
CA LEU A 12 -5.68 10.37 10.16
C LEU A 12 -4.26 10.94 9.98
N GLU A 13 -3.53 11.05 11.08
CA GLU A 13 -2.10 11.37 11.06
C GLU A 13 -1.29 10.10 10.74
N ILE A 14 -1.15 9.83 9.44
CA ILE A 14 -0.40 8.68 8.91
C ILE A 14 0.57 9.10 7.82
N HIS A 15 1.63 8.32 7.62
CA HIS A 15 2.53 8.47 6.48
C HIS A 15 1.83 8.16 5.15
N GLU A 16 2.49 8.50 4.04
CA GLU A 16 2.03 8.14 2.70
C GLU A 16 1.77 6.62 2.58
N PRO A 17 0.65 6.22 1.95
CA PRO A 17 0.23 4.82 1.95
C PRO A 17 1.20 3.98 1.11
N MET A 18 1.55 2.80 1.59
CA MET A 18 2.31 1.81 0.83
C MET A 18 1.34 0.78 0.23
N VAL A 19 1.43 0.53 -1.08
CA VAL A 19 0.58 -0.44 -1.78
C VAL A 19 1.44 -1.60 -2.25
N ILE A 20 1.02 -2.82 -1.91
CA ILE A 20 1.63 -4.05 -2.40
C ILE A 20 0.65 -4.69 -3.37
N CYS A 21 1.09 -4.97 -4.58
CA CYS A 21 0.24 -5.59 -5.60
C CYS A 21 1.07 -6.46 -6.56
N ASN A 22 0.38 -7.33 -7.28
CA ASN A 22 0.99 -8.10 -8.36
C ASN A 22 1.45 -7.18 -9.51
N GLU A 23 2.54 -7.53 -10.18
CA GLU A 23 3.05 -6.85 -11.38
C GLU A 23 2.00 -6.60 -12.46
N GLU A 24 1.03 -7.50 -12.65
CA GLU A 24 -0.08 -7.36 -13.60
C GLU A 24 -0.94 -6.11 -13.34
N HIS A 25 -1.01 -5.65 -12.09
CA HIS A 25 -1.83 -4.51 -11.67
C HIS A 25 -1.02 -3.20 -11.56
N ARG A 26 0.28 -3.19 -11.90
CA ARG A 26 1.18 -2.04 -11.69
C ARG A 26 0.65 -0.72 -12.25
N PHE A 27 0.08 -0.75 -13.46
CA PHE A 27 -0.38 0.45 -14.15
C PHE A 27 -1.69 0.96 -13.57
N LEU A 28 -2.60 0.04 -13.22
CA LEU A 28 -3.88 0.38 -12.62
C LEU A 28 -3.69 1.01 -11.23
N VAL A 29 -2.83 0.42 -10.39
CA VAL A 29 -2.53 0.95 -9.06
C VAL A 29 -1.84 2.32 -9.16
N ALA A 30 -0.86 2.46 -10.05
CA ALA A 30 -0.18 3.74 -10.25
C ALA A 30 -1.14 4.83 -10.74
N GLU A 31 -2.04 4.51 -11.68
CA GLU A 31 -3.05 5.44 -12.18
C GLU A 31 -3.99 5.89 -11.05
N GLN A 32 -4.50 4.96 -10.26
CA GLN A 32 -5.42 5.28 -9.17
C GLN A 32 -4.78 6.14 -8.09
N LEU A 33 -3.52 5.87 -7.73
CA LEU A 33 -2.75 6.72 -6.81
C LEU A 33 -2.46 8.10 -7.42
N ARG A 34 -2.18 8.18 -8.72
CA ARG A 34 -1.95 9.45 -9.41
C ARG A 34 -3.17 10.34 -9.38
N GLN A 35 -4.36 9.79 -9.63
CA GLN A 35 -5.63 10.52 -9.54
C GLN A 35 -5.91 11.08 -8.14
N LEU A 36 -5.36 10.44 -7.10
CA LEU A 36 -5.45 10.92 -5.72
C LEU A 36 -4.31 11.86 -5.31
N ASN A 37 -3.36 12.17 -6.20
CA ASN A 37 -2.11 12.86 -5.88
C ASN A 37 -1.28 12.17 -4.77
N LYS A 38 -1.34 10.84 -4.73
CA LYS A 38 -0.67 9.97 -3.74
C LYS A 38 0.36 9.03 -4.37
N LEU A 39 0.59 9.16 -5.67
CA LEU A 39 1.62 8.38 -6.38
C LEU A 39 3.01 8.92 -6.02
N SER A 40 3.82 8.05 -5.41
CA SER A 40 5.22 8.31 -5.09
C SER A 40 6.02 7.00 -5.23
N ASN A 41 7.11 6.83 -4.48
CA ASN A 41 7.87 5.57 -4.42
C ASN A 41 7.24 4.60 -3.41
N ASN A 42 5.93 4.41 -3.50
CA ASN A 42 5.12 3.72 -2.49
C ASN A 42 4.39 2.47 -3.02
N ILE A 43 4.81 1.94 -4.18
CA ILE A 43 4.29 0.70 -4.75
C ILE A 43 5.37 -0.38 -4.68
N ILE A 44 5.05 -1.52 -4.09
CA ILE A 44 5.88 -2.73 -4.12
C ILE A 44 5.19 -3.75 -5.02
N LEU A 45 5.91 -4.22 -6.03
CA LEU A 45 5.39 -5.22 -6.97
C LEU A 45 5.82 -6.62 -6.55
N GLU A 46 4.85 -7.50 -6.36
CA GLU A 46 5.09 -8.92 -6.17
C GLU A 46 5.12 -9.63 -7.53
N PRO A 47 6.19 -10.39 -7.84
CA PRO A 47 6.28 -11.14 -9.10
C PRO A 47 5.29 -12.31 -9.14
N VAL A 48 4.91 -12.82 -7.96
CA VAL A 48 3.95 -13.92 -7.78
C VAL A 48 3.20 -13.65 -6.49
N GLY A 49 1.87 -13.76 -6.51
CA GLY A 49 1.06 -13.63 -5.30
C GLY A 49 1.37 -14.76 -4.31
N ARG A 50 1.85 -14.40 -3.11
CA ARG A 50 2.21 -15.35 -2.03
C ARG A 50 1.34 -15.22 -0.77
N ASN A 51 0.13 -14.69 -0.92
CA ASN A 51 -0.79 -14.32 0.17
C ASN A 51 -0.27 -13.18 1.05
N THR A 52 -1.02 -12.87 2.12
CA THR A 52 -0.88 -11.64 2.90
C THR A 52 0.34 -11.62 3.81
N ALA A 53 0.76 -12.76 4.39
CA ALA A 53 1.86 -12.77 5.35
C ALA A 53 3.20 -12.32 4.72
N PRO A 54 3.60 -12.80 3.54
CA PRO A 54 4.79 -12.29 2.85
C PRO A 54 4.69 -10.81 2.46
N ALA A 55 3.51 -10.37 2.00
CA ALA A 55 3.28 -8.96 1.67
C ALA A 55 3.49 -8.05 2.90
N ILE A 56 2.88 -8.40 4.04
CA ILE A 56 3.06 -7.64 5.29
C ILE A 56 4.52 -7.67 5.76
N ALA A 57 5.19 -8.81 5.68
CA ALA A 57 6.60 -8.92 6.05
C ALA A 57 7.49 -8.00 5.19
N LEU A 58 7.24 -7.94 3.88
CA LEU A 58 7.95 -7.06 2.96
C LEU A 58 7.69 -5.58 3.26
N ALA A 59 6.44 -5.22 3.58
CA ALA A 59 6.09 -3.87 4.01
C ALA A 59 6.84 -3.48 5.29
N ALA A 60 6.91 -4.38 6.28
CA ALA A 60 7.60 -4.14 7.54
C ALA A 60 9.10 -3.97 7.35
N LEU A 61 9.74 -4.82 6.54
CA LEU A 61 11.16 -4.69 6.19
C LEU A 61 11.46 -3.37 5.48
N GLN A 62 10.56 -2.91 4.59
CA GLN A 62 10.72 -1.64 3.92
C GLN A 62 10.54 -0.46 4.88
N ALA A 63 9.55 -0.52 5.77
CA ALA A 63 9.25 0.52 6.75
C ALA A 63 10.35 0.68 7.82
N THR A 64 11.00 -0.43 8.20
CA THR A 64 12.06 -0.46 9.22
C THR A 64 13.47 -0.31 8.63
N ARG A 65 13.61 -0.16 7.32
CA ARG A 65 14.91 -0.19 6.60
C ARG A 65 15.94 0.82 7.12
N TYR A 66 15.48 1.95 7.66
CA TYR A 66 16.35 3.01 8.19
C TYR A 66 16.53 2.97 9.72
N GLY A 67 16.09 1.89 10.37
CA GLY A 67 16.19 1.71 11.82
C GLY A 67 15.00 2.23 12.61
N ASP A 68 13.92 2.60 11.92
CA ASP A 68 12.65 3.01 12.54
C ASP A 68 11.85 1.80 13.06
N ASP A 69 10.91 2.03 13.99
CA ASP A 69 9.93 1.05 14.48
C ASP A 69 8.49 1.61 14.38
N PRO A 70 7.93 1.69 13.16
CA PRO A 70 6.66 2.36 12.93
C PRO A 70 5.45 1.45 13.25
N LEU A 71 4.38 2.07 13.76
CA LEU A 71 3.07 1.40 13.83
C LEU A 71 2.51 1.20 12.43
N MET A 72 2.22 -0.05 12.06
CA MET A 72 1.67 -0.40 10.75
C MET A 72 0.17 -0.61 10.78
N LEU A 73 -0.56 0.15 9.97
CA LEU A 73 -1.99 -0.08 9.67
C LEU A 73 -2.11 -0.87 8.36
N VAL A 74 -2.58 -2.12 8.45
CA VAL A 74 -2.73 -3.01 7.29
C VAL A 74 -4.20 -3.11 6.89
N LEU A 75 -4.49 -2.89 5.61
CA LEU A 75 -5.84 -2.88 5.05
C LEU A 75 -5.89 -3.66 3.74
N ALA A 76 -6.95 -4.42 3.53
CA ALA A 76 -7.28 -4.97 2.22
C ALA A 76 -7.89 -3.88 1.34
N ALA A 77 -7.52 -3.84 0.05
CA ALA A 77 -7.94 -2.78 -0.88
C ALA A 77 -9.31 -3.01 -1.52
N ASP A 78 -9.91 -4.18 -1.28
CA ASP A 78 -11.12 -4.73 -1.92
C ASP A 78 -12.27 -4.95 -0.92
N HIS A 79 -12.22 -4.32 0.25
CA HIS A 79 -13.34 -4.32 1.21
C HIS A 79 -14.23 -3.09 1.03
N ILE A 80 -15.55 -3.29 1.09
CA ILE A 80 -16.56 -2.22 1.20
C ILE A 80 -16.84 -1.99 2.68
N ILE A 81 -16.72 -0.73 3.14
CA ILE A 81 -16.89 -0.30 4.53
C ILE A 81 -17.72 0.98 4.56
#